data_AF-A0A7S1DED2-F1
#
_entry.id   AF-A0A7S1DED2-F1
#
_cell.length_a   1.000
_cell.length_b   1.000
_cell.length_c   1.000
_cell.angle_alpha   90.00
_cell.angle_beta   90.00
_cell.angle_gamma   90.00
#
_symmetry.space_group_name_H-M   'P 1'
#
loop_
_entity.id
_entity.type
_entity.pdbx_description
1 polymer ?
#
loop_
_entity_poly.entity_id
_entity_poly.type
_entity_poly.pdbx_seq_one_letter_code
_entity_poly.pdbx_strand_id
1 'polypeptide(L)'
;ELINANGSSNAGIMVRDGIAANAKHVYMFLHRFNGMFLKYRSEVGGNTVSKGDPRLPQASGWLRIRRIGNEFTCARSIDNERWENVSNPVTIEMSGMVEVGLAVTARTNSAYATATFLDLQVVDLTTSTG
;
A
#
# COMPACT_ATOMS: atom_id res chain seq x y z
N GLU A 1 -12.14 -2.23 4.90
CA GLU A 1 -12.10 -3.40 5.80
C GLU A 1 -11.69 -4.64 5.02
N LEU A 2 -10.95 -5.57 5.62
CA LEU A 2 -10.52 -6.83 5.01
C LEU A 2 -11.10 -8.04 5.75
N ILE A 3 -11.78 -8.91 5.01
CA ILE A 3 -12.21 -10.25 5.42
C ILE A 3 -11.21 -11.26 4.85
N ASN A 4 -10.49 -11.93 5.75
CA ASN A 4 -9.36 -12.80 5.41
C ASN A 4 -9.82 -14.16 4.86
N ALA A 5 -9.19 -14.59 3.77
CA ALA A 5 -9.22 -15.99 3.33
C ALA A 5 -8.31 -16.86 4.21
N ASN A 6 -7.19 -16.30 4.63
CA ASN A 6 -6.24 -16.90 5.58
C ASN A 6 -5.52 -15.81 6.39
N GLY A 7 -4.71 -16.21 7.36
CA GLY A 7 -3.97 -15.28 8.24
C GLY A 7 -2.97 -14.36 7.52
N SER A 8 -2.76 -14.53 6.21
CA SER A 8 -1.85 -13.72 5.39
C SER A 8 -2.58 -12.91 4.31
N SER A 9 -3.91 -12.93 4.23
CA SER A 9 -4.62 -12.13 3.24
C SER A 9 -4.28 -10.65 3.38
N ASN A 10 -4.13 -9.95 2.26
CA ASN A 10 -3.74 -8.56 2.21
C ASN A 10 -4.74 -7.76 1.38
N ALA A 11 -5.03 -6.54 1.80
CA ALA A 11 -5.78 -5.56 1.01
C ALA A 11 -5.29 -4.14 1.27
N GLY A 12 -5.22 -3.32 0.23
CA GLY A 12 -4.79 -1.93 0.36
C GLY A 12 -4.62 -1.22 -0.97
N ILE A 13 -3.74 -0.24 -1.00
CA ILE A 13 -3.47 0.62 -2.15
C ILE A 13 -2.09 0.33 -2.73
N MET A 14 -1.99 0.40 -4.06
CA MET A 14 -0.77 0.09 -4.79
C MET A 14 -0.44 1.20 -5.80
N VAL A 15 0.83 1.55 -5.88
CA VAL A 15 1.43 2.29 -7.00
C VAL A 15 2.37 1.33 -7.73
N ARG A 16 2.27 1.24 -9.06
CA ARG A 16 3.13 0.36 -9.86
C ARG A 16 3.51 0.96 -11.21
N ASP A 17 4.71 0.64 -11.67
CA ASP A 17 5.26 1.13 -12.93
C ASP A 17 4.88 0.18 -14.08
N GLY A 18 3.61 0.25 -14.48
CA GLY A 18 2.99 -0.60 -15.51
C GLY A 18 2.37 -1.92 -14.99
N ILE A 19 1.79 -2.67 -15.93
CA ILE A 19 0.97 -3.87 -15.63
C ILE A 19 1.73 -5.20 -15.70
N ALA A 20 3.00 -5.18 -16.10
CA ALA A 20 3.81 -6.39 -16.17
C ALA A 20 3.93 -7.06 -14.78
N ALA A 21 3.97 -8.40 -14.75
CA ALA A 21 4.07 -9.17 -13.49
C ALA A 21 5.35 -8.83 -12.70
N ASN A 22 6.41 -8.46 -13.40
CA ASN A 22 7.72 -8.11 -12.87
C ASN A 22 7.92 -6.60 -12.63
N ALA A 23 6.89 -5.76 -12.82
CA ALA A 23 6.95 -4.31 -12.64
C ALA A 23 7.35 -3.89 -11.22
N LYS A 24 8.01 -2.73 -11.11
CA LYS A 24 8.28 -2.04 -9.83
C LYS A 24 6.95 -1.68 -9.17
N HIS A 25 6.90 -1.75 -7.84
CA HIS A 25 5.67 -1.41 -7.12
C HIS A 25 5.95 -0.95 -5.69
N VAL A 26 4.99 -0.23 -5.13
CA VAL A 26 4.79 0.02 -3.70
C VAL A 26 3.37 -0.37 -3.38
N TYR A 27 3.19 -1.35 -2.51
CA TYR A 27 1.91 -1.85 -2.05
C TYR A 27 1.80 -1.70 -0.54
N MET A 28 0.99 -0.75 -0.10
CA MET A 28 0.65 -0.57 1.31
C MET A 28 -0.65 -1.32 1.60
N PHE A 29 -0.66 -2.20 2.59
CA PHE A 29 -1.80 -3.05 2.88
C PHE A 29 -2.10 -3.19 4.36
N LEU A 30 -3.38 -3.38 4.65
CA LEU A 30 -3.84 -3.85 5.95
C LEU A 30 -3.46 -5.32 6.12
N HIS A 31 -2.96 -5.62 7.30
CA HIS A 31 -2.73 -6.98 7.78
C HIS A 31 -3.28 -7.08 9.20
N ARG A 32 -4.46 -7.70 9.33
CA ARG A 32 -5.27 -7.67 10.56
C ARG A 32 -4.54 -8.12 11.82
N PHE A 33 -3.59 -9.04 11.70
CA PHE A 33 -2.97 -9.73 12.85
C PHE A 33 -1.47 -9.48 13.07
N ASN A 34 -0.75 -8.88 12.12
CA ASN A 34 0.72 -8.84 12.16
C ASN A 34 1.30 -7.43 12.12
N GLY A 35 0.49 -6.38 12.33
CA GLY A 35 0.94 -4.99 12.19
C GLY A 35 0.91 -4.49 10.75
N MET A 36 1.32 -3.24 10.53
CA MET A 36 1.28 -2.60 9.21
C MET A 36 2.58 -2.75 8.46
N PHE A 37 2.46 -3.13 7.19
CA PHE A 37 3.58 -3.24 6.27
C PHE A 37 3.24 -2.65 4.91
N LEU A 38 4.30 -2.24 4.23
CA LEU A 38 4.33 -2.13 2.79
C LEU A 38 5.20 -3.25 2.21
N LYS A 39 4.87 -3.64 0.99
CA LYS A 39 5.74 -4.42 0.12
C LYS A 39 6.17 -3.53 -1.03
N TYR A 40 7.42 -3.66 -1.46
CA TYR A 40 7.89 -2.93 -2.61
C TYR A 40 8.91 -3.74 -3.42
N ARG A 41 8.99 -3.41 -4.72
CA ARG A 41 10.01 -3.92 -5.64
C ARG A 41 10.67 -2.72 -6.30
N SER A 42 11.98 -2.57 -6.10
CA SER A 42 12.75 -1.43 -6.62
C SER A 42 13.24 -1.64 -8.06
N GLU A 43 13.48 -2.89 -8.46
CA GLU A 43 14.00 -3.25 -9.78
C GLU A 43 13.02 -4.11 -10.57
N VAL A 44 12.98 -3.97 -11.89
CA VAL A 44 12.18 -4.85 -12.76
C VAL A 44 12.69 -6.28 -12.61
N GLY A 45 11.80 -7.22 -12.28
CA GLY A 45 12.18 -8.62 -11.99
C GLY A 45 12.90 -8.84 -10.66
N GLY A 46 13.12 -7.78 -9.87
CA GLY A 46 13.73 -7.86 -8.57
C GLY A 46 12.85 -8.51 -7.49
N ASN A 47 13.49 -8.81 -6.37
CA ASN A 47 12.81 -9.32 -5.18
C ASN A 47 11.83 -8.28 -4.62
N THR A 48 10.70 -8.77 -4.10
CA THR A 48 9.80 -7.93 -3.30
C THR A 48 10.26 -7.95 -1.85
N VAL A 49 10.49 -6.77 -1.30
CA VAL A 49 10.90 -6.55 0.10
C VAL A 49 9.69 -6.11 0.91
N SER A 50 9.62 -6.51 2.18
CA SER A 50 8.61 -6.05 3.14
C SER A 50 9.25 -5.08 4.12
N LYS A 51 8.57 -3.98 4.42
CA LYS A 51 9.01 -2.96 5.40
C LYS A 51 7.81 -2.47 6.19
N GLY A 52 7.94 -2.24 7.49
CA GLY A 52 6.84 -1.83 8.34
C GLY A 52 7.11 -2.09 9.81
N ASP A 53 6.06 -2.05 10.63
CA ASP A 53 6.14 -2.23 12.07
C ASP A 53 5.09 -3.26 12.55
N PRO A 54 5.53 -4.41 13.10
CA PRO A 54 4.61 -5.44 13.59
C PRO A 54 3.77 -4.98 14.79
N ARG A 55 4.15 -3.88 15.45
CA ARG A 55 3.46 -3.33 16.64
C ARG A 55 2.34 -2.36 16.28
N LEU A 56 2.08 -2.13 14.99
CA LEU A 56 1.01 -1.24 14.51
C LEU A 56 -0.17 -2.04 13.93
N PRO A 57 -0.93 -2.80 14.74
CA PRO A 57 -2.07 -3.55 14.23
C PRO A 57 -3.15 -2.58 13.75
N GLN A 58 -3.68 -2.82 12.54
CA GLN A 58 -4.79 -2.06 11.99
C GLN A 58 -5.68 -3.00 11.17
N ALA A 59 -6.88 -3.27 11.66
CA ALA A 59 -7.88 -4.08 10.95
C ALA A 59 -8.70 -3.22 9.95
N SER A 60 -8.84 -1.93 10.24
CA SER A 60 -9.58 -0.94 9.47
C SER A 60 -8.96 0.44 9.67
N GLY A 61 -9.14 1.32 8.70
CA GLY A 61 -8.68 2.69 8.74
C GLY A 61 -8.17 3.14 7.38
N TRP A 62 -7.57 4.31 7.38
CA TRP A 62 -7.12 5.02 6.19
C TRP A 62 -5.68 4.65 5.85
N LEU A 63 -5.42 4.53 4.56
CA LEU A 63 -4.10 4.29 3.98
C LEU A 63 -3.77 5.42 3.02
N ARG A 64 -2.50 5.81 2.95
CA ARG A 64 -2.03 6.83 2.03
C ARG A 64 -0.62 6.51 1.56
N ILE A 65 -0.41 6.60 0.25
CA ILE A 65 0.92 6.62 -0.37
C ILE A 65 1.13 8.02 -0.92
N ARG A 66 2.17 8.70 -0.45
CA ARG A 66 2.63 9.98 -0.99
C ARG A 66 3.89 9.73 -1.81
N ARG A 67 3.90 10.16 -3.07
CA ARG A 67 5.07 10.12 -3.96
C ARG A 67 5.57 11.53 -4.21
N ILE A 68 6.86 11.80 -3.95
CA ILE A 68 7.55 13.02 -4.39
C ILE A 68 8.80 12.58 -5.15
N GLY A 69 8.84 12.84 -6.46
CA GLY A 69 9.87 12.28 -7.33
C GLY A 69 9.89 10.75 -7.25
N ASN A 70 10.99 10.19 -6.74
CA ASN A 70 11.18 8.75 -6.56
C ASN A 70 10.99 8.30 -5.10
N GLU A 71 10.66 9.21 -4.18
CA GLU A 71 10.46 8.88 -2.78
C GLU A 71 8.99 8.59 -2.49
N PHE A 72 8.72 7.44 -1.87
CA PHE A 72 7.40 6.99 -1.45
C PHE A 72 7.31 6.94 0.07
N THR A 73 6.35 7.67 0.61
CA THR A 73 5.99 7.64 2.03
C THR A 73 4.63 6.95 2.19
N CYS A 74 4.61 5.83 2.94
CA CYS A 74 3.39 5.10 3.27
C CYS A 74 2.93 5.49 4.69
N ALA A 75 1.71 5.99 4.82
CA ALA A 75 1.14 6.46 6.07
C ALA A 75 -0.26 5.90 6.30
N ARG A 76 -0.61 5.72 7.57
CA ARG A 76 -1.93 5.22 8.01
C ARG A 76 -2.61 6.26 8.89
N SER A 77 -3.92 6.17 9.01
CA SER A 77 -4.70 6.93 9.98
C SER A 77 -5.91 6.13 10.45
N ILE A 78 -6.32 6.35 11.70
CA ILE A 78 -7.55 5.78 12.27
C ILE A 78 -8.75 6.72 12.13
N ASP A 79 -8.50 8.02 11.95
CA ASP A 79 -9.49 9.11 12.00
C ASP A 79 -9.53 9.97 10.73
N ASN A 80 -8.65 9.70 9.76
CA ASN A 80 -8.39 10.50 8.55
C ASN A 80 -7.76 11.88 8.79
N GLU A 81 -7.46 12.23 10.05
CA GLU A 81 -6.93 13.54 10.43
C GLU A 81 -5.45 13.45 10.80
N ARG A 82 -5.12 12.49 11.69
CA ARG A 82 -3.76 12.25 12.16
C ARG A 82 -3.15 11.10 11.41
N TRP A 83 -2.00 11.36 10.79
CA TRP A 83 -1.33 10.40 9.93
C TRP A 83 0.04 10.01 10.47
N GLU A 84 0.26 8.71 10.58
CA GLU A 84 1.51 8.12 11.05
C GLU A 84 2.20 7.37 9.92
N ASN A 85 3.50 7.62 9.73
CA ASN A 85 4.28 6.86 8.77
C ASN A 85 4.43 5.41 9.25
N VAL A 86 4.14 4.46 8.36
CA VAL A 86 4.28 3.02 8.64
C VAL A 86 5.76 2.61 8.69
N SER A 87 6.61 3.32 7.95
CA SER A 87 8.05 3.16 7.97
C SER A 87 8.75 4.43 7.50
N ASN A 88 10.08 4.45 7.59
CA ASN A 88 10.88 5.42 6.83
C ASN A 88 10.53 5.35 5.33
N PRO A 89 10.63 6.47 4.59
CA PRO A 89 10.39 6.48 3.15
C PRO A 89 11.22 5.43 2.40
N VAL A 90 10.74 5.05 1.21
CA VAL A 90 11.47 4.18 0.29
C VAL A 90 11.70 4.91 -1.03
N THR A 91 12.92 4.82 -1.55
CA THR A 91 13.28 5.43 -2.84
C THR A 91 13.24 4.36 -3.92
N ILE A 92 12.38 4.55 -4.91
CA ILE A 92 12.21 3.64 -6.06
C ILE A 92 12.08 4.49 -7.30
N GLU A 93 12.98 4.29 -8.25
CA GLU A 93 12.91 4.99 -9.53
C GLU A 93 11.79 4.38 -10.38
N MET A 94 10.69 5.12 -10.51
CA MET A 94 9.59 4.77 -11.40
C MET A 94 9.44 5.81 -12.49
N SER A 95 8.85 5.44 -13.62
CA SER A 95 8.50 6.40 -14.66
C SER A 95 7.54 7.49 -14.15
N GLY A 96 7.39 8.56 -14.94
CA GLY A 96 6.47 9.66 -14.62
C GLY A 96 5.00 9.23 -14.64
N MET A 97 4.66 8.20 -15.41
CA MET A 97 3.31 7.66 -15.51
C MET A 97 3.24 6.32 -14.79
N VAL A 98 2.44 6.25 -13.73
CA VAL A 98 2.26 5.04 -12.92
C VAL A 98 0.81 4.66 -12.83
N GLU A 99 0.56 3.38 -12.59
CA GLU A 99 -0.76 2.87 -12.26
C GLU A 99 -0.97 2.98 -10.75
N VAL A 100 -2.13 3.50 -10.35
CA VAL A 100 -2.55 3.61 -8.94
C VAL A 100 -3.88 2.91 -8.79
N GLY A 101 -4.02 2.06 -7.77
CA GLY A 101 -5.28 1.35 -7.57
C GLY A 101 -5.38 0.56 -6.28
N LEU A 102 -6.53 -0.08 -6.15
CA LEU A 102 -6.86 -0.98 -5.04
C LEU A 102 -6.32 -2.38 -5.35
N ALA A 103 -5.72 -3.03 -4.37
CA ALA A 103 -5.14 -4.36 -4.54
C ALA A 103 -5.51 -5.27 -3.37
N VAL A 104 -6.01 -6.46 -3.71
CA VAL A 104 -6.42 -7.51 -2.76
C VAL A 104 -5.78 -8.83 -3.18
N THR A 105 -5.29 -9.60 -2.21
CA THR A 105 -4.86 -10.97 -2.45
C THR A 105 -5.24 -11.87 -1.28
N ALA A 106 -5.87 -13.00 -1.59
CA ALA A 106 -6.21 -14.02 -0.62
C ALA A 106 -4.96 -14.72 -0.04
N ARG A 107 -3.86 -14.73 -0.81
CA ARG A 107 -2.64 -15.51 -0.52
C ARG A 107 -2.90 -17.00 -0.28
N THR A 108 -3.94 -17.51 -0.92
CA THR A 108 -4.28 -18.92 -1.03
C THR A 108 -5.12 -19.13 -2.28
N ASN A 109 -5.13 -20.36 -2.80
CA ASN A 109 -5.98 -20.76 -3.91
C ASN A 109 -7.27 -21.45 -3.42
N SER A 110 -7.42 -21.67 -2.11
CA SER A 110 -8.53 -22.44 -1.51
C SER A 110 -9.73 -21.59 -1.05
N ALA A 111 -9.57 -20.27 -0.98
CA ALA A 111 -10.61 -19.37 -0.46
C ALA A 111 -10.40 -17.95 -1.00
N TYR A 112 -11.47 -17.16 -0.99
CA TYR A 112 -11.45 -15.75 -1.39
C TYR A 112 -11.25 -14.84 -0.19
N ALA A 113 -10.49 -13.76 -0.38
CA ALA A 113 -10.44 -12.64 0.55
C ALA A 113 -11.28 -11.51 -0.04
N THR A 114 -12.04 -10.83 0.81
CA THR A 114 -12.91 -9.73 0.39
C THR A 114 -12.45 -8.46 1.10
N ALA A 115 -12.39 -7.35 0.37
CA ALA A 115 -12.07 -6.06 0.97
C ALA A 115 -13.06 -4.99 0.50
N THR A 116 -13.53 -4.19 1.47
CA THR A 116 -14.33 -3.00 1.21
C THR A 116 -13.42 -1.78 1.27
N PHE A 117 -13.43 -0.99 0.21
CA PHE A 117 -12.72 0.28 0.11
C PHE A 117 -13.75 1.40 -0.02
N LEU A 118 -13.50 2.51 0.67
CA LEU A 118 -14.31 3.71 0.66
C LEU A 118 -13.40 4.92 0.41
N ASP A 119 -13.96 5.98 -0.16
CA ASP A 119 -13.34 7.30 -0.25
C ASP A 119 -11.93 7.30 -0.87
N LEU A 120 -11.75 6.55 -1.97
CA LEU A 120 -10.51 6.58 -2.74
C LEU A 120 -10.33 7.95 -3.41
N GLN A 121 -9.21 8.59 -3.13
CA GLN A 121 -8.82 9.84 -3.78
C GLN A 121 -7.41 9.73 -4.34
N VAL A 122 -7.22 10.26 -5.56
CA VAL A 122 -5.91 10.48 -6.16
C VAL A 122 -5.82 11.98 -6.41
N VAL A 123 -4.86 12.62 -5.72
CA VAL A 123 -4.72 14.08 -5.73
C VAL A 123 -3.28 14.45 -6.02
N ASP A 124 -3.11 15.54 -6.77
CA ASP A 124 -1.81 16.15 -6.96
C ASP A 124 -1.39 16.89 -5.69
N LEU A 125 -0.11 16.79 -5.34
CA LEU A 125 0.44 17.48 -4.18
C LEU A 125 0.59 18.99 -4.38
N THR A 126 0.32 19.49 -5.60
CA THR A 126 0.41 20.91 -5.95
C THR A 126 -0.84 21.71 -5.57
N THR A 127 -1.88 21.08 -5.04
CA THR A 127 -3.09 21.75 -4.54
C THR A 127 -3.23 21.62 -3.03
N SER A 128 -2.60 22.55 -2.29
CA SER A 128 -3.16 23.07 -1.04
C SER A 128 -3.06 24.59 -1.06
N THR A 129 -4.01 25.24 -1.73
CA THR A 129 -4.30 26.65 -1.43
C THR A 129 -5.55 26.65 -0.56
N GLY A 130 -5.37 27.10 0.69
CA GLY A 130 -6.37 27.67 1.60
C GLY A 130 -7.71 26.99 1.72
#